data_AF-A0A366WJW8-F1
#
_entry.id   AF-A0A366WJW8-F1
#
_cell.length_a   1.000
_cell.length_b   1.000
_cell.length_c   1.000
_cell.angle_alpha   90.00
_cell.angle_beta   90.00
_cell.angle_gamma   90.00
#
_symmetry.space_group_name_H-M   'P 1'
#
loop_
_entity.id
_entity.type
_entity.pdbx_description
1 polymer ?
#
loop_
_entity_poly.entity_id
_entity_poly.type
_entity_poly.pdbx_seq_one_letter_code
_entity_poly.pdbx_strand_id
1 'polypeptide(L)'
;MNRDDFAWVIVRAFGVYFSAQAFLQLYWLGASTVRIAQLYEMAAMETPRTTEIESQILRSWIEISYASAEFLLFILLAYYCLRRGGFIHRILCYRAQENDT
;
A
#
# COMPACT_ATOMS: atom_id res chain seq x y z
N MET A 1 -19.06 -0.17 -26.62
CA MET A 1 -18.84 -0.94 -25.39
C MET A 1 -20.00 -0.65 -24.45
N ASN A 2 -20.61 -1.67 -23.84
CA ASN A 2 -21.72 -1.44 -22.92
C ASN A 2 -21.19 -0.69 -21.68
N ARG A 3 -21.97 0.24 -21.11
CA ARG A 3 -21.53 1.03 -19.94
C ARG A 3 -21.25 0.15 -18.72
N ASP A 4 -22.01 -0.95 -18.61
CA ASP A 4 -21.84 -1.97 -17.58
C ASP A 4 -20.47 -2.66 -17.66
N ASP A 5 -20.03 -2.99 -18.88
CA ASP A 5 -18.71 -3.60 -19.13
C ASP A 5 -17.58 -2.61 -18.79
N PHE A 6 -17.75 -1.34 -19.15
CA PHE A 6 -16.75 -0.30 -18.84
C PHE A 6 -16.59 -0.07 -17.34
N ALA A 7 -17.68 -0.05 -16.57
CA ALA A 7 -17.61 0.06 -15.13
C ALA A 7 -16.85 -1.12 -14.50
N TRP A 8 -17.03 -2.34 -15.01
CA TRP A 8 -16.26 -3.50 -14.58
C TRP A 8 -14.78 -3.36 -14.90
N VAL A 9 -14.42 -2.88 -16.09
CA VAL A 9 -13.01 -2.62 -16.47
C VAL A 9 -12.36 -1.62 -15.50
N ILE A 10 -13.06 -0.53 -15.14
CA ILE A 10 -12.56 0.46 -14.18
C ILE A 10 -12.31 -0.19 -12.81
N VAL A 11 -13.26 -0.98 -12.30
CA VAL A 11 -13.11 -1.67 -11.01
C VAL A 11 -11.89 -2.59 -11.02
N ARG A 12 -11.65 -3.30 -12.13
CA ARG A 12 -10.46 -4.16 -12.26
C ARG A 12 -9.17 -3.35 -12.36
N ALA A 13 -9.18 -2.22 -13.06
CA ALA A 13 -8.04 -1.32 -13.13
C ALA A 13 -7.64 -0.80 -11.75
N PHE A 14 -8.60 -0.41 -10.91
CA PHE A 14 -8.32 -0.08 -9.50
C PHE A 14 -7.74 -1.25 -8.72
N GLY A 15 -8.25 -2.47 -8.94
CA GLY A 15 -7.69 -3.68 -8.33
C GLY A 15 -6.23 -3.92 -8.69
N VAL A 16 -5.86 -3.73 -9.96
CA VAL A 16 -4.46 -3.81 -10.42
C VAL A 16 -3.62 -2.68 -9.83
N TYR A 17 -4.15 -1.46 -9.80
CA TYR A 17 -3.49 -0.31 -9.17
C TYR A 17 -3.16 -0.57 -7.70
N PHE A 18 -4.12 -1.06 -6.90
CA PHE A 18 -3.87 -1.40 -5.50
C PHE A 18 -2.88 -2.56 -5.36
N SER A 19 -2.88 -3.52 -6.29
CA SER A 19 -1.88 -4.60 -6.29
C SER A 19 -0.46 -4.05 -6.52
N ALA A 20 -0.30 -3.09 -7.43
CA ALA A 20 0.98 -2.42 -7.66
C ALA A 20 1.42 -1.60 -6.43
N GLN A 21 0.48 -0.89 -5.78
CA GLN A 21 0.77 -0.18 -4.53
C GLN A 21 1.19 -1.12 -3.40
N ALA A 22 0.52 -2.26 -3.24
CA ALA A 22 0.95 -3.28 -2.28
C ALA A 22 2.37 -3.79 -2.58
N PHE A 23 2.69 -4.05 -3.85
CA PHE A 23 4.04 -4.46 -4.23
C PHE A 23 5.10 -3.40 -3.88
N LEU A 24 4.80 -2.11 -4.11
CA LEU A 24 5.70 -1.02 -3.74
C LEU A 24 5.92 -0.95 -2.21
N GLN A 25 4.86 -1.12 -1.42
CA GLN A 25 4.98 -1.16 0.04
C GLN A 25 5.81 -2.36 0.51
N LEU A 26 5.65 -3.52 -0.12
CA LEU A 26 6.46 -4.71 0.17
C LEU A 26 7.94 -4.48 -0.16
N TYR A 27 8.23 -3.85 -1.30
CA TYR A 27 9.60 -3.46 -1.66
C TYR A 27 10.20 -2.49 -0.65
N TRP A 28 9.43 -1.48 -0.24
CA TRP A 28 9.87 -0.48 0.74
C TRP A 28 10.12 -1.11 2.12
N LEU A 29 9.29 -2.06 2.54
CA LEU A 29 9.53 -2.87 3.75
C LEU A 29 10.86 -3.61 3.69
N GLY A 30 11.19 -4.22 2.55
CA GLY A 30 12.47 -4.89 2.32
C GLY A 30 13.66 -3.92 2.40
N ALA A 31 13.55 -2.75 1.78
CA ALA A 31 14.59 -1.72 1.86
C ALA A 31 14.78 -1.19 3.30
N SER A 32 13.69 -0.95 4.02
CA SER A 32 13.71 -0.47 5.40
C SER A 32 14.27 -1.52 6.38
N THR A 33 14.06 -2.81 6.14
CA THR A 33 14.69 -3.87 6.96
C THR A 33 16.21 -3.89 6.77
N VAL A 34 16.71 -3.74 5.54
CA VAL A 34 18.16 -3.62 5.29
C VAL A 34 18.75 -2.39 5.97
N ARG A 35 18.05 -1.24 5.90
CA ARG A 35 18.47 -0.01 6.58
C ARG A 35 18.55 -0.18 8.09
N ILE A 36 17.57 -0.84 8.71
CA ILE A 36 17.59 -1.12 10.15
C ILE A 36 18.78 -2.01 10.53
N ALA A 37 19.06 -3.05 9.74
CA ALA A 37 20.23 -3.91 9.98
C ALA A 37 21.53 -3.10 9.98
N GLN A 38 21.71 -2.19 9.01
CA GLN A 38 22.88 -1.29 8.96
C GLN A 38 22.95 -0.37 10.19
N LEU A 39 21.83 0.17 10.65
CA LEU A 39 21.80 1.01 11.86
C LEU A 39 22.20 0.23 13.12
N TYR A 40 21.78 -1.03 13.22
CA TYR A 40 22.21 -1.91 14.32
C TYR A 40 23.71 -2.23 14.25
N GLU A 41 24.26 -2.46 13.06
CA GLU A 41 25.71 -2.64 12.87
C GLU A 41 26.49 -1.39 13.30
N MET A 42 26.03 -0.20 12.93
CA MET A 42 26.66 1.07 13.34
C MET A 42 26.58 1.30 14.86
N ALA A 43 25.44 1.01 15.48
CA ALA A 43 25.27 1.10 16.93
C ALA A 43 26.23 0.18 17.70
N ALA A 44 26.58 -0.97 17.13
CA ALA A 44 27.51 -1.92 17.71
C ALA A 44 28.99 -1.50 17.57
N MET A 45 29.33 -0.66 16.58
CA MET A 45 30.72 -0.26 16.29
C MET A 45 31.13 1.11 16.87
N GLU A 46 30.19 2.04 17.09
CA GLU A 46 30.51 3.41 17.54
C GLU A 46 29.86 3.78 18.89
N THR A 47 30.69 3.93 19.93
CA THR A 47 30.23 4.20 21.31
C THR A 47 29.89 5.65 21.71
N PRO A 48 30.09 6.74 20.92
CA PRO A 48 29.65 8.07 21.34
C PRO A 48 28.41 8.65 20.62
N ARG A 49 27.82 7.97 19.61
CA ARG A 49 26.64 8.46 18.84
C ARG A 49 25.35 7.63 19.04
N THR A 50 25.30 6.84 20.10
CA THR A 50 24.23 5.87 20.37
C THR A 50 22.83 6.49 20.41
N THR A 51 22.63 7.68 20.98
CA THR A 51 21.31 8.31 21.07
C THR A 51 20.71 8.72 19.72
N GLU A 52 21.52 9.22 18.79
CA GLU A 52 21.04 9.57 17.46
C GLU A 52 20.67 8.31 16.66
N ILE A 53 21.53 7.29 16.71
CA ILE A 53 21.31 6.00 16.04
C ILE A 53 20.07 5.30 16.60
N GLU A 54 19.88 5.28 17.92
CA GLU A 54 18.69 4.74 18.58
C GLU A 54 17.41 5.42 18.11
N SER A 55 17.44 6.76 17.98
CA SER A 55 16.30 7.51 17.47
C SER A 55 15.95 7.15 16.02
N GLN A 56 16.97 6.90 15.19
CA GLN A 56 16.78 6.47 13.80
C GLN A 56 16.26 5.03 13.70
N ILE A 57 16.71 4.14 14.58
CA ILE A 57 16.18 2.77 14.69
C ILE A 57 14.70 2.80 15.05
N LEU A 58 14.31 3.58 16.06
CA LEU A 58 12.91 3.75 16.46
C LEU A 58 12.04 4.29 15.32
N ARG A 59 12.51 5.34 14.62
CA ARG A 59 11.79 5.89 13.46
C ARG A 59 11.64 4.86 12.34
N SER A 60 12.69 4.09 12.06
CA SER A 60 12.65 3.06 11.02
C SER A 60 11.67 1.92 11.38
N TRP A 61 11.54 1.55 12.66
CA TRP A 61 10.53 0.58 13.11
C TRP A 61 9.09 1.11 12.96
N ILE A 62 8.88 2.40 13.24
CA ILE A 62 7.60 3.06 13.01
C ILE A 62 7.27 3.06 11.51
N GLU A 63 8.23 3.43 10.66
CA GLU A 63 8.12 3.38 9.21
C GLU A 63 7.71 1.98 8.72
N ILE A 64 8.40 0.93 9.18
CA ILE A 64 8.04 -0.47 8.87
C ILE A 64 6.61 -0.81 9.30
N SER A 65 6.19 -0.34 10.47
CA SER A 65 4.83 -0.59 10.97
C SER A 65 3.77 0.05 10.06
N TYR A 66 4.02 1.29 9.62
CA TYR A 66 3.14 1.99 8.67
C TYR A 66 3.07 1.30 7.32
N ALA A 67 4.20 0.97 6.71
CA ALA A 67 4.19 0.29 5.42
C ALA A 67 3.59 -1.12 5.48
N SER A 68 3.71 -1.80 6.61
CA SER A 68 3.03 -3.10 6.83
C SER A 68 1.51 -2.92 6.85
N ALA A 69 1.00 -1.88 7.51
CA ALA A 69 -0.42 -1.56 7.53
C ALA A 69 -0.93 -1.16 6.14
N GLU A 70 -0.19 -0.31 5.41
CA GLU A 70 -0.52 0.10 4.04
C GLU A 70 -0.51 -1.09 3.07
N PHE A 71 0.48 -1.97 3.18
CA PHE A 71 0.54 -3.21 2.40
C PHE A 71 -0.72 -4.07 2.58
N LEU A 72 -1.13 -4.31 3.82
CA LEU A 72 -2.33 -5.08 4.13
C LEU A 72 -3.59 -4.39 3.61
N LEU A 73 -3.69 -3.07 3.78
CA LEU A 73 -4.81 -2.29 3.28
C LEU A 73 -4.92 -2.41 1.75
N PHE A 74 -3.82 -2.21 1.02
CA PHE A 74 -3.82 -2.29 -0.44
C PHE A 74 -4.13 -3.70 -0.95
N ILE A 75 -3.68 -4.75 -0.27
CA ILE A 75 -4.05 -6.13 -0.60
C ILE A 75 -5.55 -6.36 -0.40
N LEU A 76 -6.13 -5.88 0.69
CA LEU A 76 -7.56 -6.02 0.94
C LEU A 76 -8.39 -5.27 -0.11
N LEU A 77 -7.98 -4.06 -0.47
CA LEU A 77 -8.62 -3.26 -1.53
C LEU A 77 -8.47 -3.91 -2.91
N ALA A 78 -7.29 -4.43 -3.23
CA ALA A 78 -7.03 -5.16 -4.47
C ALA A 78 -7.92 -6.40 -4.56
N TYR A 79 -7.93 -7.23 -3.51
CA TYR A 79 -8.78 -8.41 -3.41
C TYR A 79 -10.25 -8.04 -3.57
N TYR A 80 -10.70 -6.99 -2.88
CA TYR A 80 -12.06 -6.52 -2.97
C TYR A 80 -12.43 -6.13 -4.41
N CYS A 81 -11.64 -5.29 -5.07
CA CYS A 81 -11.90 -4.86 -6.44
C CYS A 81 -11.86 -6.03 -7.44
N LEU A 82 -10.94 -6.98 -7.27
CA LEU A 82 -10.76 -8.11 -8.16
C LEU A 82 -11.71 -9.29 -7.88
N ARG A 83 -12.34 -9.39 -6.73
CA ARG A 83 -13.23 -10.54 -6.42
C ARG A 83 -14.65 -10.13 -6.07
N ARG A 84 -14.83 -9.00 -5.39
CA ARG A 84 -16.11 -8.57 -4.79
C ARG A 84 -16.51 -7.14 -5.15
N GLY A 85 -15.95 -6.56 -6.20
CA GLY A 85 -16.10 -5.15 -6.58
C GLY A 85 -17.51 -4.68 -7.00
N GLY A 86 -18.55 -5.47 -6.74
CA GLY A 86 -19.93 -5.18 -7.14
C GLY A 86 -20.55 -3.95 -6.47
N PHE A 87 -20.01 -3.46 -5.35
CA PHE A 87 -20.45 -2.18 -4.76
C PHE A 87 -19.89 -0.99 -5.53
N ILE A 88 -18.58 -0.99 -5.82
CA ILE A 88 -17.92 0.06 -6.60
C ILE A 88 -18.51 0.12 -8.00
N HIS A 89 -18.73 -1.06 -8.61
CA HIS A 89 -19.42 -1.19 -9.89
C HIS A 89 -20.82 -0.54 -9.86
N ARG A 90 -21.65 -0.86 -8.86
CA ARG A 90 -22.97 -0.25 -8.69
C ARG A 90 -22.91 1.26 -8.53
N ILE A 91 -21.95 1.79 -7.76
CA ILE A 91 -21.74 3.24 -7.61
C ILE A 91 -21.40 3.90 -8.95
N LEU A 92 -20.50 3.30 -9.72
CA LEU A 92 -20.10 3.81 -11.03
C LEU A 92 -21.28 3.84 -12.01
N CYS A 93 -22.09 2.79 -12.03
CA CYS A 93 -23.28 2.73 -12.86
C CYS A 93 -24.36 3.74 -12.43
N TYR A 94 -24.58 3.92 -11.11
CA TYR A 94 -25.53 4.91 -10.59
C TYR A 94 -25.17 6.34 -11.00
N ARG A 95 -23.90 6.75 -10.82
CA ARG A 95 -23.46 8.09 -11.24
C ARG A 95 -23.54 8.31 -12.75
N ALA A 96 -23.34 7.27 -13.53
CA ALA A 96 -23.47 7.35 -14.99
C ALA A 96 -24.94 7.50 -15.44
N GLN A 97 -25.91 7.08 -14.63
CA GLN A 97 -27.34 7.27 -14.91
C GLN A 97 -27.82 8.66 -14.48
N GLU A 98 -27.32 9.19 -13.37
CA GLU A 98 -27.65 10.54 -12.87
C GLU A 98 -27.12 11.66 -13.79
N ASN A 99 -25.99 11.45 -14.48
CA ASN A 99 -25.42 12.42 -15.42
C ASN A 99 -26.16 12.50 -16.78
N ASP A 100 -27.07 11.57 -17.06
CA ASP A 100 -27.81 11.49 -18.33
C ASP A 100 -29.24 12.07 -18.25
N THR A 101 -29.70 12.42 -17.04
CA THR A 101 -30.99 13.07 -16.77
C THR A 101 -30.82 14.56 -16.55
#